data_AF-A0AA40A733-F1
#
_entry.id   AF-A0AA40A733-F1
#
_cell.length_a   1.000
_cell.length_b   1.000
_cell.length_c   1.000
_cell.angle_alpha   90.00
_cell.angle_beta   90.00
_cell.angle_gamma   90.00
#
_symmetry.space_group_name_H-M   'P 1'
#
loop_
_entity.id
_entity.type
_entity.pdbx_description
1 polymer ?
#
loop_
_entity_poly.entity_id
_entity_poly.type
_entity_poly.pdbx_seq_one_letter_code
_entity_poly.pdbx_strand_id
1 'polypeptide(L)'
;MAKVYFMPFLKWLHTSASSISPTIATKDIVFDIARQCNGPYGSYDHPIALLDLYLCSFASGQFQPMVEMVAIDCVDSPGARIKCYLRTGVTTLQQAREAMTLGGRIKNGDTDATLELLGELWGVLFRSKVGSHEEIETKSVLVEGAYCHLAVEMKAGDPGSVETKLHIPVNKVADGGLSDEVICAGLGEWFAKRGHGEFDGGYRKELAEAFENLEGTHTFVSFTYTKKTGVYMSMYYSPQTHAGMELNGGFSEVLDGGKVERDVWEGYDDLVRGVRNAVQQGAAHGKE
;
A
#
# COMPACT_ATOMS: atom_id res chain seq x y z
N MET A 1 8.04 -4.26 -19.06
CA MET A 1 7.40 -5.56 -18.75
C MET A 1 5.99 -5.28 -18.24
N ALA A 2 4.98 -5.91 -18.83
CA ALA A 2 3.59 -5.73 -18.42
C ALA A 2 3.31 -6.43 -17.09
N LYS A 3 2.37 -5.88 -16.32
CA LYS A 3 1.86 -6.45 -15.07
C LYS A 3 0.35 -6.37 -15.08
N VAL A 4 -0.30 -7.36 -14.50
CA VAL A 4 -1.76 -7.34 -14.29
C VAL A 4 -2.04 -7.35 -12.80
N TYR A 5 -3.05 -6.59 -12.40
CA TYR A 5 -3.52 -6.44 -11.04
C TYR A 5 -4.94 -7.02 -10.91
N PHE A 6 -5.15 -7.85 -9.90
CA PHE A 6 -6.41 -8.50 -9.58
C PHE A 6 -6.89 -8.06 -8.21
N MET A 7 -8.17 -7.73 -8.10
CA MET A 7 -8.84 -7.43 -6.83
C MET A 7 -9.69 -8.65 -6.42
N PRO A 8 -9.22 -9.53 -5.52
CA PRO A 8 -9.94 -10.76 -5.16
C PRO A 8 -11.26 -10.51 -4.40
N PHE A 9 -11.55 -9.27 -3.99
CA PHE A 9 -12.68 -8.93 -3.14
C PHE A 9 -14.04 -9.43 -3.66
N LEU A 10 -14.37 -9.20 -4.93
CA LEU A 10 -15.65 -9.65 -5.50
C LEU A 10 -15.74 -11.17 -5.56
N LYS A 11 -14.62 -11.85 -5.87
CA LYS A 11 -14.55 -13.31 -5.86
C LYS A 11 -14.71 -13.86 -4.45
N TRP A 12 -14.11 -13.20 -3.48
CA TRP A 12 -14.27 -13.50 -2.06
C TRP A 12 -15.73 -13.39 -1.62
N LEU A 13 -16.41 -12.28 -1.91
CA LEU A 13 -17.83 -12.11 -1.59
C LEU A 13 -18.69 -13.23 -2.18
N HIS A 14 -18.51 -13.53 -3.47
CA HIS A 14 -19.26 -14.58 -4.14
C HIS A 14 -19.01 -15.96 -3.51
N THR A 15 -17.76 -16.28 -3.18
CA THR A 15 -17.39 -17.60 -2.65
C THR A 15 -17.83 -17.77 -1.20
N SER A 16 -17.70 -16.71 -0.39
CA SER A 16 -18.15 -16.68 1.01
C SER A 16 -19.67 -16.79 1.14
N ALA A 17 -20.43 -16.14 0.25
CA ALA A 17 -21.90 -16.26 0.22
C ALA A 17 -22.39 -17.68 -0.13
N SER A 18 -21.54 -18.49 -0.78
CA SER A 18 -21.88 -19.83 -1.24
C SER A 18 -21.39 -20.95 -0.29
N SER A 19 -20.63 -20.63 0.76
CA SER A 19 -20.00 -21.62 1.65
C SER A 19 -20.84 -21.87 2.91
N ILE A 20 -21.03 -23.16 3.26
CA ILE A 20 -21.71 -23.64 4.48
C ILE A 20 -20.69 -23.85 5.64
N SER A 21 -19.38 -23.72 5.36
CA SER A 21 -18.25 -23.98 6.27
C SER A 21 -17.35 -22.73 6.43
N PRO A 22 -16.34 -22.69 7.33
CA PRO A 22 -15.82 -21.45 7.95
C PRO A 22 -15.45 -20.38 6.93
N THR A 23 -15.59 -19.13 7.37
CA THR A 23 -15.45 -17.91 6.57
C THR A 23 -14.12 -17.93 5.81
N ILE A 24 -14.17 -18.23 4.51
CA ILE A 24 -13.02 -18.13 3.60
C ILE A 24 -12.53 -16.68 3.66
N ALA A 25 -11.24 -16.44 3.79
CA ALA A 25 -10.65 -15.10 3.73
C ALA A 25 -10.09 -14.81 2.33
N THR A 26 -9.87 -13.54 2.00
CA THR A 26 -9.26 -13.17 0.70
C THR A 26 -7.88 -13.81 0.51
N LYS A 27 -7.10 -13.95 1.60
CA LYS A 27 -5.79 -14.62 1.59
C LYS A 27 -5.88 -16.07 1.13
N ASP A 28 -6.93 -16.81 1.49
CA ASP A 28 -7.04 -18.23 1.20
C ASP A 28 -7.24 -18.45 -0.31
N ILE A 29 -8.09 -17.64 -0.94
CA ILE A 29 -8.27 -17.63 -2.41
C ILE A 29 -6.94 -17.34 -3.11
N VAL A 30 -6.20 -16.34 -2.63
CA VAL A 30 -4.94 -15.93 -3.25
C VAL A 30 -3.86 -16.99 -3.07
N PHE A 31 -3.74 -17.58 -1.88
CA PHE A 31 -2.74 -18.62 -1.59
C PHE A 31 -3.03 -19.90 -2.37
N ASP A 32 -4.29 -20.29 -2.51
CA ASP A 32 -4.66 -21.45 -3.32
C ASP A 32 -4.34 -21.25 -4.79
N ILE A 33 -4.61 -20.06 -5.34
CA ILE A 33 -4.22 -19.71 -6.72
C ILE A 33 -2.70 -19.71 -6.87
N ALA A 34 -1.96 -19.09 -5.94
CA ALA A 34 -0.51 -19.06 -6.00
C ALA A 34 0.10 -20.47 -5.96
N ARG A 35 -0.45 -21.40 -5.16
CA ARG A 35 -0.03 -22.81 -5.16
C ARG A 35 -0.36 -23.53 -6.47
N GLN A 36 -1.48 -23.20 -7.11
CA GLN A 36 -1.79 -23.72 -8.45
C GLN A 36 -0.81 -23.21 -9.52
N CYS A 37 -0.11 -22.10 -9.26
CA CYS A 37 0.99 -21.61 -10.10
C CYS A 37 2.35 -22.27 -9.82
N ASN A 38 2.44 -23.22 -8.87
CA ASN A 38 3.64 -24.03 -8.69
C ASN A 38 3.97 -24.79 -9.98
N GLY A 39 5.25 -24.91 -10.30
CA GLY A 39 5.64 -25.50 -11.59
C GLY A 39 7.14 -25.56 -11.79
N PRO A 40 7.63 -25.42 -13.05
CA PRO A 40 9.04 -25.65 -13.38
C PRO A 40 10.01 -24.69 -12.70
N TYR A 41 9.55 -23.50 -12.31
CA TYR A 41 10.36 -22.52 -11.57
C TYR A 41 10.34 -22.71 -10.06
N GLY A 42 9.63 -23.73 -9.56
CA GLY A 42 9.57 -24.08 -8.14
C GLY A 42 8.20 -23.83 -7.52
N SER A 43 8.20 -23.69 -6.20
CA SER A 43 6.99 -23.57 -5.38
C SER A 43 6.90 -22.22 -4.66
N TYR A 44 5.67 -21.74 -4.44
CA TYR A 44 5.33 -20.60 -3.59
C TYR A 44 5.00 -21.00 -2.14
N ASP A 45 5.12 -22.28 -1.75
CA ASP A 45 4.70 -22.75 -0.43
C ASP A 45 5.43 -22.05 0.71
N HIS A 46 6.74 -21.84 0.57
CA HIS A 46 7.54 -21.14 1.59
C HIS A 46 7.11 -19.68 1.78
N PRO A 47 7.10 -18.82 0.74
CA PRO A 47 6.69 -17.42 0.92
C PRO A 47 5.22 -17.30 1.35
N ILE A 48 4.34 -18.20 0.91
CA ILE A 48 2.95 -18.28 1.41
C ILE A 48 2.91 -18.61 2.89
N ALA A 49 3.66 -19.61 3.36
CA ALA A 49 3.69 -19.99 4.77
C ALA A 49 4.23 -18.84 5.64
N LEU A 50 5.26 -18.13 5.18
CA LEU A 50 5.81 -16.97 5.87
C LEU A 50 4.76 -15.86 6.00
N LEU A 51 4.07 -15.52 4.91
CA LEU A 51 3.02 -14.51 4.91
C LEU A 51 1.81 -14.93 5.76
N ASP A 52 1.37 -16.18 5.68
CA ASP A 52 0.28 -16.70 6.49
C ASP A 52 0.60 -16.64 8.00
N LEU A 53 1.83 -17.00 8.40
CA LEU A 53 2.29 -16.86 9.79
C LEU A 53 2.29 -15.40 10.27
N TYR A 54 2.56 -14.43 9.38
CA TYR A 54 2.46 -13.01 9.71
C TYR A 54 1.00 -12.61 9.90
N LEU A 55 0.12 -12.91 8.94
CA LEU A 55 -1.29 -12.55 8.99
C LEU A 55 -2.01 -13.18 10.20
N CYS A 56 -1.65 -14.41 10.56
CA CYS A 56 -2.22 -15.12 11.71
C CYS A 56 -1.65 -14.67 13.07
N SER A 57 -0.63 -13.80 13.11
CA SER A 57 -0.01 -13.36 14.36
C SER A 57 -0.69 -12.18 15.05
N PHE A 58 -1.68 -11.57 14.40
CA PHE A 58 -2.41 -10.43 14.93
C PHE A 58 -3.49 -10.89 15.91
N ALA A 59 -3.48 -10.32 17.12
CA ALA A 59 -4.43 -10.69 18.17
C ALA A 59 -5.86 -10.27 17.81
N SER A 60 -6.85 -10.97 18.40
CA SER A 60 -8.26 -10.59 18.31
C SER A 60 -8.47 -9.14 18.77
N GLY A 61 -9.16 -8.34 17.96
CA GLY A 61 -9.43 -6.93 18.25
C GLY A 61 -8.40 -5.94 17.68
N GLN A 62 -7.25 -6.41 17.18
CA GLN A 62 -6.35 -5.58 16.39
C GLN A 62 -6.80 -5.49 14.93
N PHE A 63 -6.37 -4.44 14.22
CA PHE A 63 -6.52 -4.41 12.76
C PHE A 63 -5.64 -5.51 12.15
N GLN A 64 -6.28 -6.52 11.57
CA GLN A 64 -5.58 -7.60 10.88
C GLN A 64 -5.35 -7.18 9.42
N PRO A 65 -4.09 -7.19 8.94
CA PRO A 65 -3.84 -6.94 7.52
C PRO A 65 -4.58 -7.97 6.65
N MET A 66 -5.05 -7.53 5.49
CA MET A 66 -5.79 -8.37 4.56
C MET A 66 -5.24 -8.24 3.15
N VAL A 67 -5.24 -9.34 2.38
CA VAL A 67 -4.86 -9.29 0.97
C VAL A 67 -5.96 -8.58 0.21
N GLU A 68 -5.62 -7.40 -0.31
CA GLU A 68 -6.55 -6.52 -1.01
C GLU A 68 -6.39 -6.62 -2.53
N MET A 69 -5.15 -6.78 -2.99
CA MET A 69 -4.82 -6.83 -4.41
C MET A 69 -3.67 -7.81 -4.64
N VAL A 70 -3.67 -8.44 -5.81
CA VAL A 70 -2.58 -9.32 -6.26
C VAL A 70 -2.08 -8.82 -7.60
N ALA A 71 -0.77 -8.74 -7.78
CA ALA A 71 -0.18 -8.47 -9.08
C ALA A 71 0.70 -9.62 -9.54
N ILE A 72 0.73 -9.84 -10.85
CA ILE A 72 1.65 -10.78 -11.49
C ILE A 72 2.47 -10.08 -12.57
N ASP A 73 3.73 -10.50 -12.71
CA ASP A 73 4.55 -10.13 -13.85
C ASP A 73 4.10 -10.97 -15.08
N CYS A 74 3.72 -10.33 -16.18
CA CYS A 74 3.20 -11.01 -17.38
C CYS A 74 4.35 -11.51 -18.27
N VAL A 75 5.16 -12.43 -17.73
CA VAL A 75 6.31 -13.01 -18.39
C VAL A 75 6.50 -14.45 -17.93
N ASP A 76 6.87 -15.34 -18.86
CA ASP A 76 7.29 -16.69 -18.54
C ASP A 76 8.80 -16.67 -18.20
N SER A 77 9.12 -16.62 -16.91
CA SER A 77 10.50 -16.50 -16.43
C SER A 77 10.61 -16.98 -14.98
N PRO A 78 11.75 -17.56 -14.56
CA PRO A 78 12.02 -17.80 -13.14
C PRO A 78 12.07 -16.52 -12.30
N GLY A 79 12.22 -15.35 -12.94
CA GLY A 79 12.15 -14.04 -12.28
C GLY A 79 10.73 -13.48 -12.13
N ALA A 80 9.71 -14.16 -12.65
CA ALA A 80 8.32 -13.72 -12.52
C ALA A 80 7.88 -13.80 -11.05
N ARG A 81 7.10 -12.80 -10.63
CA ARG A 81 6.66 -12.66 -9.23
C ARG A 81 5.15 -12.65 -9.11
N ILE A 82 4.67 -13.17 -7.99
CA ILE A 82 3.36 -12.86 -7.44
C ILE A 82 3.57 -11.82 -6.33
N LYS A 83 2.83 -10.71 -6.38
CA LYS A 83 2.89 -9.65 -5.37
C LYS A 83 1.55 -9.56 -4.66
N CYS A 84 1.53 -9.82 -3.36
CA CYS A 84 0.36 -9.64 -2.51
C CYS A 84 0.41 -8.24 -1.90
N TYR A 85 -0.55 -7.39 -2.23
CA TYR A 85 -0.72 -6.08 -1.62
C TYR A 85 -1.66 -6.24 -0.43
N LEU A 86 -1.13 -5.96 0.76
CA LEU A 86 -1.88 -5.99 2.00
C LEU A 86 -2.43 -4.58 2.28
N ARG A 87 -3.72 -4.49 2.55
CA ARG A 87 -4.29 -3.39 3.33
C ARG A 87 -3.84 -3.59 4.77
N THR A 88 -3.07 -2.64 5.31
CA THR A 88 -2.47 -2.75 6.66
C THR A 88 -3.16 -1.82 7.67
N GLY A 89 -2.77 -1.91 8.93
CA GLY A 89 -3.12 -0.92 9.96
C GLY A 89 -2.00 0.08 10.24
N VAL A 90 -1.04 0.23 9.32
CA VAL A 90 0.16 1.05 9.52
C VAL A 90 -0.19 2.53 9.41
N THR A 91 -0.05 3.25 10.52
CA THR A 91 -0.17 4.71 10.61
C THR A 91 0.99 5.37 11.34
N THR A 92 1.89 4.59 11.96
CA THR A 92 3.10 5.05 12.66
C THR A 92 4.37 4.46 12.04
N LEU A 93 5.52 5.07 12.30
CA LEU A 93 6.81 4.55 11.83
C LEU A 93 7.13 3.19 12.46
N GLN A 94 6.84 3.00 13.75
CA GLN A 94 7.03 1.71 14.41
C GLN A 94 6.28 0.59 13.67
N GLN A 95 5.00 0.82 13.35
CA GLN A 95 4.20 -0.14 12.61
C GLN A 95 4.74 -0.36 11.19
N ALA A 96 5.25 0.67 10.54
CA ALA A 96 5.86 0.57 9.22
C ALA A 96 7.11 -0.33 9.24
N ARG A 97 7.96 -0.22 10.28
CA ARG A 97 9.14 -1.07 10.50
C ARG A 97 8.73 -2.53 10.75
N GLU A 98 7.72 -2.74 11.58
CA GLU A 98 7.17 -4.06 11.85
C GLU A 98 6.59 -4.69 10.57
N ALA A 99 5.85 -3.92 9.77
CA ALA A 99 5.28 -4.36 8.51
C ALA A 99 6.37 -4.73 7.47
N MET A 100 7.40 -3.88 7.30
CA MET A 100 8.50 -4.15 6.37
C MET A 100 9.27 -5.42 6.71
N THR A 101 9.29 -5.85 7.97
CA THR A 101 9.94 -7.10 8.39
C THR A 101 8.98 -8.28 8.54
N LEU A 102 7.69 -8.10 8.22
CA LEU A 102 6.62 -9.07 8.50
C LEU A 102 6.65 -9.55 9.96
N GLY A 103 6.78 -8.61 10.89
CA GLY A 103 6.91 -8.86 12.32
C GLY A 103 8.22 -9.57 12.67
N GLY A 104 9.33 -9.16 12.06
CA GLY A 104 10.65 -9.77 12.26
C GLY A 104 10.88 -11.11 11.58
N ARG A 105 10.00 -11.55 10.67
CA ARG A 105 10.16 -12.81 9.91
C ARG A 105 11.15 -12.67 8.75
N ILE A 106 11.23 -11.49 8.15
CA ILE A 106 12.27 -11.16 7.17
C ILE A 106 13.51 -10.69 7.93
N LYS A 107 14.55 -11.52 7.90
CA LYS A 107 15.87 -11.24 8.48
C LYS A 107 16.93 -11.55 7.42
N ASN A 108 17.17 -10.61 6.53
CA ASN A 108 18.25 -10.71 5.54
C ASN A 108 19.34 -9.69 5.88
N GLY A 109 20.44 -9.71 5.13
CA GLY A 109 21.56 -8.78 5.36
C GLY A 109 21.22 -7.30 5.14
N ASP A 110 20.02 -7.00 4.65
CA ASP A 110 19.57 -5.66 4.27
C ASP A 110 18.55 -5.08 5.25
N THR A 111 18.07 -5.87 6.23
CA THR A 111 16.99 -5.48 7.15
C THR A 111 17.31 -4.19 7.90
N ASP A 112 18.46 -4.09 8.55
CA ASP A 112 18.81 -2.91 9.37
C ASP A 112 18.89 -1.63 8.53
N ALA A 113 19.57 -1.71 7.37
CA ALA A 113 19.66 -0.60 6.43
C ALA A 113 18.28 -0.19 5.88
N THR A 114 17.41 -1.16 5.58
CA THR A 114 16.04 -0.90 5.13
C THR A 114 15.27 -0.11 6.18
N LEU A 115 15.38 -0.50 7.46
CA LEU A 115 14.70 0.16 8.56
C LEU A 115 15.26 1.56 8.81
N GLU A 116 16.59 1.74 8.82
CA GLU A 116 17.22 3.05 8.97
C GLU A 116 16.73 4.03 7.89
N LEU A 117 16.82 3.62 6.63
CA LEU A 117 16.40 4.41 5.48
C LEU A 117 14.90 4.71 5.46
N LEU A 118 14.07 3.77 5.91
CA LEU A 118 12.63 4.00 6.10
C LEU A 118 12.38 5.08 7.15
N GLY A 119 13.12 5.05 8.26
CA GLY A 119 13.01 6.06 9.32
C GLY A 119 13.39 7.45 8.84
N GLU A 120 14.45 7.55 8.04
CA GLU A 120 14.83 8.80 7.39
C GLU A 120 13.73 9.32 6.45
N LEU A 121 13.20 8.47 5.57
CA LEU A 121 12.12 8.84 4.64
C LEU A 121 10.87 9.26 5.40
N TRP A 122 10.47 8.54 6.46
CA TRP A 122 9.33 8.90 7.29
C TRP A 122 9.53 10.27 7.96
N GLY A 123 10.76 10.56 8.40
CA GLY A 123 11.18 11.89 8.86
C GLY A 123 11.02 12.98 7.81
N VAL A 124 11.43 12.70 6.57
CA VAL A 124 11.27 13.64 5.45
C VAL A 124 9.81 13.94 5.19
N LEU A 125 8.96 12.92 5.16
CA LEU A 125 7.54 13.09 4.85
C LEU A 125 6.74 13.73 5.99
N PHE A 126 7.02 13.37 7.25
CA PHE A 126 6.09 13.64 8.35
C PHE A 126 6.65 14.45 9.51
N ARG A 127 7.89 14.96 9.44
CA ARG A 127 8.47 15.77 10.53
C ARG A 127 7.60 16.98 10.90
N SER A 128 6.93 17.61 9.93
CA SER A 128 6.01 18.74 10.19
C SER A 128 4.73 18.35 10.94
N LYS A 129 4.45 17.04 11.06
CA LYS A 129 3.25 16.49 11.71
C LYS A 129 3.51 15.96 13.12
N VAL A 130 4.75 15.94 13.56
CA VAL A 130 5.14 15.47 14.91
C VAL A 130 5.63 16.65 15.74
N GLY A 131 5.29 16.68 17.03
CA GLY A 131 5.66 17.78 17.92
C GLY A 131 7.12 17.73 18.36
N SER A 132 7.72 16.53 18.30
CA SER A 132 9.13 16.30 18.64
C SER A 132 9.71 15.15 17.81
N HIS A 133 11.04 14.99 17.85
CA HIS A 133 11.70 13.86 17.21
C HIS A 133 11.33 12.52 17.88
N GLU A 134 11.04 12.53 19.19
CA GLU A 134 10.69 11.32 19.96
C GLU A 134 9.31 10.77 19.56
N GLU A 135 8.39 11.65 19.17
CA GLU A 135 7.03 11.27 18.75
C GLU A 135 6.98 10.56 17.39
N ILE A 136 8.04 10.63 16.58
CA ILE A 136 7.98 10.15 15.19
C ILE A 136 7.73 8.64 15.07
N GLU A 137 8.16 7.87 16.06
CA GLU A 137 7.99 6.41 16.08
C GLU A 137 6.53 6.01 16.34
N THR A 138 5.81 6.76 17.18
CA THR A 138 4.52 6.33 17.76
C THR A 138 3.33 7.19 17.38
N LYS A 139 3.55 8.42 16.89
CA LYS A 139 2.45 9.29 16.48
C LYS A 139 1.85 8.81 15.15
N SER A 140 0.53 8.67 15.13
CA SER A 140 -0.22 8.41 13.91
C SER A 140 -0.15 9.63 13.00
N VAL A 141 0.32 9.45 11.77
CA VAL A 141 0.47 10.54 10.78
C VAL A 141 -0.63 10.53 9.71
N LEU A 142 -1.43 9.46 9.64
CA LEU A 142 -2.51 9.32 8.67
C LEU A 142 -3.86 9.69 9.29
N VAL A 143 -4.79 10.16 8.44
CA VAL A 143 -6.19 10.36 8.84
C VAL A 143 -6.83 9.03 9.26
N GLU A 144 -7.87 9.10 10.11
CA GLU A 144 -8.60 7.90 10.52
C GLU A 144 -9.13 7.12 9.31
N GLY A 145 -8.89 5.81 9.29
CA GLY A 145 -9.29 4.92 8.20
C GLY A 145 -8.30 4.83 7.04
N ALA A 146 -7.32 5.74 6.93
CA ALA A 146 -6.24 5.60 5.95
C ALA A 146 -5.18 4.58 6.40
N TYR A 147 -4.48 4.00 5.44
CA TYR A 147 -3.53 2.92 5.66
C TYR A 147 -2.42 2.89 4.61
N CYS A 148 -1.26 2.37 4.98
CA CYS A 148 -0.23 2.03 4.00
C CYS A 148 -0.56 0.69 3.31
N HIS A 149 -0.27 0.57 2.02
CA HIS A 149 -0.21 -0.77 1.40
C HIS A 149 1.15 -1.39 1.67
N LEU A 150 1.18 -2.69 1.96
CA LEU A 150 2.41 -3.46 1.98
C LEU A 150 2.39 -4.47 0.83
N ALA A 151 3.21 -4.25 -0.20
CA ALA A 151 3.43 -5.25 -1.22
C ALA A 151 4.45 -6.28 -0.72
N VAL A 152 4.07 -7.55 -0.71
CA VAL A 152 4.93 -8.71 -0.43
C VAL A 152 5.19 -9.41 -1.76
N GLU A 153 6.43 -9.33 -2.25
CA GLU A 153 6.85 -9.94 -3.51
C GLU A 153 7.37 -11.35 -3.27
N MET A 154 6.80 -12.33 -3.99
CA MET A 154 7.14 -13.74 -3.89
C MET A 154 7.61 -14.26 -5.24
N LYS A 155 8.72 -15.00 -5.26
CA LYS A 155 9.20 -15.76 -6.43
C LYS A 155 9.07 -17.24 -6.16
N ALA A 156 8.70 -18.00 -7.17
CA ALA A 156 8.70 -19.46 -7.09
C ALA A 156 10.14 -19.97 -6.89
N GLY A 157 10.32 -20.97 -6.02
CA GLY A 157 11.58 -21.70 -5.89
C GLY A 157 12.73 -20.96 -5.20
N ASP A 158 12.52 -19.73 -4.75
CA ASP A 158 13.53 -18.93 -4.02
C ASP A 158 12.98 -18.48 -2.65
N PRO A 159 13.05 -19.34 -1.62
CA PRO A 159 12.59 -19.04 -0.27
C PRO A 159 13.16 -17.74 0.34
N GLY A 160 14.39 -17.37 -0.03
CA GLY A 160 15.08 -16.19 0.51
C GLY A 160 14.68 -14.87 -0.14
N SER A 161 13.85 -14.90 -1.19
CA SER A 161 13.54 -13.74 -2.03
C SER A 161 12.26 -12.99 -1.67
N VAL A 162 11.68 -13.26 -0.48
CA VAL A 162 10.53 -12.48 -0.01
C VAL A 162 10.99 -11.05 0.25
N GLU A 163 10.49 -10.14 -0.56
CA GLU A 163 10.79 -8.71 -0.46
C GLU A 163 9.51 -7.95 -0.10
N THR A 164 9.64 -6.91 0.72
CA THR A 164 8.55 -6.02 1.08
C THR A 164 8.75 -4.65 0.46
N LYS A 165 7.64 -4.01 0.08
CA LYS A 165 7.60 -2.63 -0.37
C LYS A 165 6.42 -1.94 0.26
N LEU A 166 6.68 -0.85 0.97
CA LEU A 166 5.65 -0.04 1.61
C LEU A 166 5.18 1.03 0.62
N HIS A 167 3.88 1.26 0.52
CA HIS A 167 3.27 2.37 -0.20
C HIS A 167 2.55 3.28 0.80
N ILE A 168 3.08 4.49 0.96
CA ILE A 168 2.64 5.47 1.94
C ILE A 168 1.69 6.46 1.25
N PRO A 169 0.42 6.59 1.68
CA PRO A 169 -0.55 7.50 1.07
C PRO A 169 -0.32 8.94 1.52
N VAL A 170 0.58 9.66 0.85
CA VAL A 170 1.00 11.02 1.25
C VAL A 170 -0.10 12.08 1.08
N ASN A 171 -1.18 11.78 0.37
CA ASN A 171 -2.38 12.62 0.29
C ASN A 171 -3.40 12.36 1.42
N LYS A 172 -3.20 11.33 2.27
CA LYS A 172 -4.11 10.97 3.37
C LYS A 172 -3.51 11.24 4.74
N VAL A 173 -2.76 12.34 4.84
CA VAL A 173 -2.05 12.73 6.07
C VAL A 173 -2.97 13.57 6.96
N ALA A 174 -2.88 13.35 8.27
CA ALA A 174 -3.65 14.08 9.26
C ALA A 174 -3.37 15.59 9.23
N ASP A 175 -4.27 16.36 9.86
CA ASP A 175 -4.15 17.81 10.04
C ASP A 175 -3.95 18.57 8.71
N GLY A 176 -4.84 18.32 7.74
CA GLY A 176 -4.89 19.05 6.47
C GLY A 176 -3.92 18.57 5.38
N GLY A 177 -3.34 17.37 5.51
CA GLY A 177 -2.51 16.76 4.45
C GLY A 177 -1.06 17.26 4.40
N LEU A 178 -0.29 16.74 3.45
CA LEU A 178 0.99 17.32 3.01
C LEU A 178 0.76 18.02 1.68
N SER A 179 1.22 19.26 1.54
CA SER A 179 1.26 19.89 0.23
C SER A 179 2.39 19.28 -0.61
N ASP A 180 2.19 19.22 -1.92
CA ASP A 180 3.22 18.78 -2.85
C ASP A 180 4.49 19.62 -2.74
N GLU A 181 4.38 20.88 -2.31
CA GLU A 181 5.54 21.72 -2.01
C GLU A 181 6.45 21.12 -0.93
N VAL A 182 5.85 20.73 0.20
CA VAL A 182 6.57 20.12 1.32
C VAL A 182 7.15 18.77 0.90
N ILE A 183 6.39 17.98 0.15
CA ILE A 183 6.84 16.68 -0.37
C ILE A 183 8.03 16.87 -1.32
N CYS A 184 7.95 17.81 -2.27
CA CYS A 184 9.00 18.05 -3.25
C CYS A 184 10.29 18.55 -2.60
N ALA A 185 10.18 19.51 -1.67
CA ALA A 185 11.36 20.02 -0.95
C ALA A 185 12.03 18.92 -0.13
N GLY A 186 11.24 18.18 0.66
CA GLY A 186 11.77 17.10 1.47
C GLY A 186 12.42 15.97 0.66
N LEU A 187 11.75 15.50 -0.39
CA LEU A 187 12.29 14.46 -1.27
C LEU A 187 13.52 14.95 -2.05
N GLY A 188 13.50 16.19 -2.55
CA GLY A 188 14.65 16.79 -3.25
C GLY A 188 15.91 16.80 -2.38
N GLU A 189 15.81 17.30 -1.14
CA GLU A 189 16.93 17.27 -0.18
C GLU A 189 17.39 15.83 0.13
N TRP A 190 16.45 14.90 0.26
CA TRP A 190 16.73 13.51 0.60
C TRP A 190 17.42 12.75 -0.55
N PHE A 191 17.04 13.05 -1.79
CA PHE A 191 17.68 12.55 -3.00
C PHE A 191 19.10 13.13 -3.15
N ALA A 192 19.28 14.43 -2.91
CA ALA A 192 20.59 15.09 -2.98
C ALA A 192 21.60 14.46 -2.03
N LYS A 193 21.19 14.16 -0.79
CA LYS A 193 22.02 13.45 0.21
C LYS A 193 22.46 12.05 -0.22
N ARG A 194 21.81 11.47 -1.23
CA ARG A 194 22.08 10.14 -1.78
C ARG A 194 22.80 10.17 -3.13
N GLY A 195 23.36 11.33 -3.49
CA GLY A 195 24.13 11.49 -4.73
C GLY A 195 23.28 11.82 -5.95
N HIS A 196 22.00 12.14 -5.76
CA HIS A 196 21.10 12.59 -6.82
C HIS A 196 20.85 14.09 -6.70
N GLY A 197 21.92 14.88 -6.78
CA GLY A 197 21.88 16.33 -6.60
C GLY A 197 21.04 17.05 -7.65
N GLU A 198 20.78 16.44 -8.79
CA GLU A 198 19.88 16.94 -9.84
C GLU A 198 18.44 17.15 -9.34
N PHE A 199 18.01 16.42 -8.31
CA PHE A 199 16.68 16.56 -7.75
C PHE A 199 16.56 17.67 -6.70
N ASP A 200 17.68 18.24 -6.24
CA ASP A 200 17.67 19.38 -5.32
C ASP A 200 17.14 20.62 -6.05
N GLY A 201 15.90 20.99 -5.77
CA GLY A 201 15.15 22.02 -6.52
C GLY A 201 14.67 21.57 -7.91
N GLY A 202 15.35 20.64 -8.57
CA GLY A 202 14.97 20.11 -9.89
C GLY A 202 13.68 19.29 -9.87
N TYR A 203 13.45 18.50 -8.82
CA TYR A 203 12.28 17.62 -8.72
C TYR A 203 10.95 18.39 -8.77
N ARG A 204 10.84 19.49 -8.02
CA ARG A 204 9.66 20.37 -8.05
C ARG A 204 9.44 20.95 -9.45
N LYS A 205 10.51 21.44 -10.07
CA LYS A 205 10.46 22.07 -11.38
C LYS A 205 9.94 21.11 -12.44
N GLU A 206 10.47 19.89 -12.50
CA GLU A 206 10.03 18.86 -13.45
C GLU A 206 8.55 18.49 -13.25
N LEU A 207 8.09 18.40 -12.01
CA LEU A 207 6.67 18.16 -11.73
C LEU A 207 5.79 19.33 -12.20
N ALA A 208 6.21 20.57 -11.99
CA ALA A 208 5.47 21.75 -12.45
C ALA A 208 5.39 21.86 -13.98
N GLU A 209 6.35 21.26 -14.69
CA GLU A 209 6.31 21.16 -16.15
C GLU A 209 5.39 20.03 -16.63
N ALA A 210 5.22 18.97 -15.82
CA ALA A 210 4.39 17.82 -16.13
C ALA A 210 2.91 17.97 -15.75
N PHE A 211 2.61 18.76 -14.71
CA PHE A 211 1.26 18.96 -14.18
C PHE A 211 0.91 20.44 -14.12
N GLU A 212 -0.29 20.78 -14.59
CA GLU A 212 -0.79 22.18 -14.59
C GLU A 212 -1.06 22.70 -13.17
N ASN A 213 -1.48 21.81 -12.27
CA ASN A 213 -1.66 22.10 -10.86
C ASN A 213 -0.90 21.05 -10.04
N LEU A 214 -0.10 21.52 -9.09
CA LEU A 214 0.64 20.65 -8.18
C LEU A 214 -0.11 20.40 -6.87
N GLU A 215 -1.26 20.99 -6.60
CA GLU A 215 -1.95 20.79 -5.32
C GLU A 215 -2.63 19.42 -5.22
N GLY A 216 -2.11 18.50 -4.41
CA GLY A 216 -2.70 17.18 -4.20
C GLY A 216 -2.34 16.18 -5.30
N THR A 217 -1.19 16.36 -5.96
CA THR A 217 -0.77 15.52 -7.09
C THR A 217 -0.16 14.20 -6.60
N HIS A 218 0.71 14.23 -5.59
CA HIS A 218 1.26 13.01 -5.00
C HIS A 218 0.20 12.22 -4.25
N THR A 219 -0.04 10.98 -4.68
CA THR A 219 -0.96 10.04 -4.00
C THR A 219 -0.21 9.08 -3.09
N PHE A 220 0.75 8.34 -3.64
CA PHE A 220 1.59 7.41 -2.88
C PHE A 220 3.07 7.66 -3.11
N VAL A 221 3.85 7.44 -2.07
CA VAL A 221 5.30 7.25 -2.15
C VAL A 221 5.58 5.81 -1.75
N SER A 222 6.18 5.03 -2.66
CA SER A 222 6.59 3.66 -2.36
C SER A 222 8.08 3.57 -2.02
N PHE A 223 8.42 2.65 -1.12
CA PHE A 223 9.78 2.47 -0.63
C PHE A 223 10.11 0.99 -0.43
N THR A 224 11.29 0.60 -0.92
CA THR A 224 11.98 -0.64 -0.56
C THR A 224 13.49 -0.43 -0.70
N TYR A 225 14.28 -1.33 -0.11
CA TYR A 225 15.72 -1.31 -0.21
C TYR A 225 16.26 -2.73 -0.34
N THR A 226 17.27 -2.89 -1.21
CA THR A 226 18.16 -4.04 -1.18
C THR A 226 19.58 -3.54 -1.40
N LYS A 227 20.59 -4.25 -0.89
CA LYS A 227 21.99 -3.91 -1.16
C LYS A 227 22.33 -3.97 -2.65
N LYS A 228 21.59 -4.76 -3.43
CA LYS A 228 21.77 -4.88 -4.88
C LYS A 228 21.27 -3.65 -5.63
N THR A 229 20.10 -3.14 -5.27
CA THR A 229 19.43 -2.05 -6.01
C THR A 229 19.59 -0.69 -5.35
N GLY A 230 20.07 -0.64 -4.12
CA GLY A 230 19.95 0.53 -3.26
C GLY A 230 18.49 0.80 -2.91
N VAL A 231 18.20 2.06 -2.57
CA VAL A 231 16.84 2.56 -2.39
C VAL A 231 16.10 2.45 -3.72
N TYR A 232 14.98 1.76 -3.72
CA TYR A 232 14.06 1.75 -4.84
C TYR A 232 12.75 2.42 -4.40
N MET A 233 12.48 3.58 -4.99
CA MET A 233 11.26 4.35 -4.73
C MET A 233 10.46 4.58 -6.00
N SER A 234 9.16 4.75 -5.84
CA SER A 234 8.28 5.18 -6.92
C SER A 234 7.20 6.08 -6.37
N MET A 235 6.98 7.20 -7.04
CA MET A 235 5.93 8.15 -6.73
C MET A 235 4.74 7.88 -7.65
N TYR A 236 3.55 7.97 -7.08
CA TYR A 236 2.30 7.79 -7.80
C TYR A 236 1.58 9.13 -7.82
N TYR A 237 1.26 9.61 -9.01
CA TYR A 237 0.62 10.91 -9.19
C TYR A 237 -0.83 10.73 -9.63
N SER A 238 -1.72 11.55 -9.09
CA SER A 238 -3.04 11.78 -9.68
C SER A 238 -2.89 12.85 -10.75
N PRO A 239 -3.15 12.56 -12.03
CA PRO A 239 -2.98 13.55 -13.10
C PRO A 239 -4.01 14.68 -13.05
N GLN A 240 -4.88 14.73 -12.03
CA GLN A 240 -5.99 15.68 -11.88
C GLN A 240 -6.59 16.07 -13.22
N THR A 241 -7.41 15.19 -13.80
CA THR A 241 -8.12 15.51 -15.04
C THR A 241 -8.97 16.76 -14.78
N HIS A 242 -8.73 17.82 -15.55
CA HIS A 242 -9.50 19.07 -15.57
C HIS A 242 -10.95 18.87 -15.11
N ALA A 243 -11.35 19.55 -14.02
CA ALA A 243 -12.76 19.79 -13.68
C ALA A 243 -13.40 20.83 -14.64
N GLY A 244 -13.11 20.70 -15.93
CA GLY A 244 -13.42 21.66 -17.00
C GLY A 244 -13.63 21.02 -18.36
N MET A 245 -13.81 19.69 -18.45
CA MET A 245 -14.62 19.16 -19.54
C MET A 245 -16.08 19.44 -19.18
N GLU A 246 -16.61 20.57 -19.65
CA GLU A 246 -18.03 20.65 -19.94
C GLU A 246 -18.35 19.44 -20.83
N LEU A 247 -18.99 18.43 -20.23
CA LEU A 247 -19.63 17.37 -20.98
C LEU A 247 -20.70 18.05 -21.82
N ASN A 248 -20.35 18.39 -23.07
CA ASN A 248 -21.32 18.75 -24.11
C ASN A 248 -22.23 17.52 -24.32
N GLY A 249 -23.28 17.43 -23.50
CA GLY A 249 -24.16 16.26 -23.48
C GLY A 249 -25.01 16.12 -22.23
N GLY A 250 -25.88 17.10 -21.95
CA GLY A 250 -27.25 16.81 -21.48
C GLY A 250 -27.46 16.11 -20.12
N PHE A 251 -26.57 16.25 -19.14
CA PHE A 251 -26.85 15.86 -17.74
C PHE A 251 -26.47 17.00 -16.79
N SER A 252 -27.01 18.19 -17.05
CA SER A 252 -26.99 19.30 -16.10
C SER A 252 -28.40 19.53 -15.58
N GLU A 253 -28.84 18.71 -14.63
CA GLU A 253 -29.80 19.13 -13.63
C GLU A 253 -29.53 18.31 -12.36
N VAL A 254 -29.39 19.03 -11.25
CA VAL A 254 -29.13 18.53 -9.88
C VAL A 254 -27.67 18.21 -9.54
N LEU A 255 -26.78 19.21 -9.57
CA LEU A 255 -25.71 19.31 -8.56
C LEU A 255 -25.54 20.77 -8.15
N ASP A 256 -26.02 21.07 -6.94
CA ASP A 256 -25.88 22.34 -6.26
C ASP A 256 -24.41 22.55 -5.86
N GLY A 257 -23.76 23.53 -6.47
CA GLY A 257 -22.75 24.44 -5.87
C GLY A 257 -21.48 23.92 -5.19
N GLY A 258 -21.23 22.62 -5.06
CA GLY A 258 -20.06 22.07 -4.36
C GLY A 258 -19.09 21.38 -5.30
N LYS A 259 -17.80 21.78 -5.29
CA LYS A 259 -16.72 20.94 -5.81
C LYS A 259 -16.70 19.63 -5.00
N VAL A 260 -17.27 18.57 -5.55
CA VAL A 260 -17.17 17.24 -4.95
C VAL A 260 -15.93 16.57 -5.54
N GLU A 261 -14.80 16.69 -4.84
CA GLU A 261 -13.72 15.71 -4.96
C GLU A 261 -14.24 14.38 -4.42
N ARG A 262 -14.81 13.53 -5.28
CA ARG A 262 -15.14 12.16 -4.88
C ARG A 262 -13.86 11.35 -4.93
N ASP A 263 -13.38 10.93 -3.76
CA ASP A 263 -12.37 9.89 -3.69
C ASP A 263 -13.00 8.60 -4.26
N VAL A 264 -12.50 8.15 -5.41
CA VAL A 264 -13.00 6.95 -6.11
C VAL A 264 -12.89 5.70 -5.21
N TRP A 265 -12.02 5.74 -4.20
CA TRP A 265 -11.83 4.66 -3.23
C TRP A 265 -12.81 4.70 -2.06
N GLU A 266 -13.52 5.81 -1.80
CA GLU A 266 -14.44 5.94 -0.66
C GLU A 266 -15.59 4.93 -0.75
N GLY A 267 -16.16 4.74 -1.95
CA GLY A 267 -17.19 3.72 -2.17
C GLY A 267 -16.69 2.29 -1.98
N TYR A 268 -15.39 2.04 -2.24
CA TYR A 268 -14.77 0.74 -1.97
C TYR A 268 -14.52 0.57 -0.45
N ASP A 269 -14.04 1.59 0.24
CA ASP A 269 -13.82 1.56 1.69
C ASP A 269 -15.11 1.38 2.47
N ASP A 270 -16.20 2.00 2.04
CA ASP A 270 -17.54 1.83 2.63
C ASP A 270 -18.08 0.43 2.40
N LEU A 271 -17.88 -0.13 1.21
CA LEU A 271 -18.25 -1.52 0.91
C LEU A 271 -17.47 -2.51 1.79
N VAL A 272 -16.16 -2.32 1.94
CA VAL A 272 -15.31 -3.14 2.82
C VAL A 272 -15.75 -3.03 4.27
N ARG A 273 -16.01 -1.82 4.78
CA ARG A 273 -16.53 -1.58 6.14
C ARG A 273 -17.88 -2.25 6.37
N GLY A 274 -18.82 -2.08 5.43
CA GLY A 274 -20.15 -2.67 5.50
C GLY A 274 -20.12 -4.20 5.60
N VAL A 275 -19.30 -4.85 4.77
CA VAL A 275 -19.15 -6.31 4.79
C VAL A 275 -18.51 -6.80 6.08
N ARG A 276 -17.46 -6.11 6.58
CA ARG A 276 -16.81 -6.48 7.85
C ARG A 276 -17.81 -6.45 9.02
N ASN A 277 -18.63 -5.41 9.09
CA ASN A 277 -19.65 -5.27 10.12
C ASN A 277 -20.70 -6.40 10.02
N ALA A 278 -21.14 -6.73 8.80
CA ALA A 278 -22.10 -7.81 8.58
C ALA A 278 -21.55 -9.20 8.97
N VAL A 279 -20.29 -9.50 8.64
CA VAL A 279 -19.63 -10.76 9.02
C VAL A 279 -19.46 -10.86 10.54
N GLN A 280 -19.07 -9.77 11.21
CA GLN A 280 -18.93 -9.73 12.67
C GLN A 280 -20.28 -9.88 13.39
N GLN A 281 -21.35 -9.29 12.87
CA GLN A 281 -22.71 -9.42 13.43
C GLN A 281 -23.31 -10.82 13.20
N GLY A 282 -23.05 -11.45 12.05
CA GLY A 282 -23.48 -12.82 11.75
C GLY A 282 -22.80 -13.87 12.64
N ALA A 283 -21.52 -13.69 12.98
CA ALA A 283 -20.80 -14.57 13.89
C ALA A 283 -21.30 -14.49 15.35
N ALA A 284 -21.92 -13.38 15.76
CA ALA A 284 -22.51 -13.20 17.09
C ALA A 284 -23.87 -13.89 17.24
N HIS A 285 -24.63 -14.06 16.14
CA HIS A 285 -25.98 -14.65 16.16
C HIS A 285 -25.99 -16.17 15.88
N GLY A 286 -24.85 -16.77 15.50
CA GLY A 286 -24.72 -18.22 15.28
C GLY A 286 -24.34 -19.04 16.52
N LYS A 287 -24.54 -18.49 17.73
CA LYS A 287 -24.16 -19.11 19.02
C LYS A 287 -25.35 -19.34 19.98
N GLU A 288 -26.58 -19.39 19.47
CA GLU A 288 -27.74 -19.88 20.21
C GLU A 288 -28.24 -21.22 19.65
#